data_AF-A0A937NAV2-F1
#
_entry.id   AF-A0A937NAV2-F1
#
_cell.length_a   1.000
_cell.length_b   1.000
_cell.length_c   1.000
_cell.angle_alpha   90.00
_cell.angle_beta   90.00
_cell.angle_gamma   90.00
#
_symmetry.space_group_name_H-M   'P 1'
#
loop_
_entity.id
_entity.type
_entity.pdbx_description
1 polymer ?
#
loop_
_entity_poly.entity_id
_entity_poly.type
_entity_poly.pdbx_seq_one_letter_code
_entity_poly.pdbx_strand_id
1 'polypeptide(L)'
;MTKKILLRSPAPPTPRRGRLERRGMAVVVVIGLMAITLALSYSMLRTQVTCIQIQSNSLRRSKSQLAAMAGIQAALHAMSQPDWAGVGEPLYRDVSDTDSYYVTVETGDPSLVPSQPDYTEYPYRVTLISTGTAHDPVDSGQRSIHRLRVVVQLVRRKLADPPAGWSDVMPYTVYQWSKRHVDFELPARIEGPCYLQGRLWLAHHYPNGDAREEYLGDLELMRAAGLPDHRPFGGPLYLPFSRNPDRSLLVNELKVSVKNVPARNSEPLAHPGDITSYRLYPGGQEYMPDTLPLILKNQTIAPDPLTNPLGVYTRHGSLFVQKKTTVEGFLLTWGGSTSTDVHVSGEKIAFRAPMLPPLAEDSNRYQLPAIASQDDIYVYDQTDASIRGAVYAGDDYEVFHNHHDVQVHLRGKLVCAELEFQPHRAWDRLNWRDALENFEDQHAIRYFPQWIEKRNGLAPDPLVTVKPDSVGVVHHWPDWSQPLFVPHPDDGGLRWEVVEWKDGI
;
A
#
# COMPACT_ATOMS: atom_id res chain seq x y z
N MET A 1 -27.07 93.56 66.74
CA MET A 1 -28.18 94.05 65.89
C MET A 1 -28.48 92.93 64.90
N THR A 2 -29.63 92.28 64.78
CA THR A 2 -30.98 92.40 65.38
C THR A 2 -31.58 91.00 65.15
N LYS A 3 -31.90 90.20 66.20
CA LYS A 3 -33.25 90.08 66.82
C LYS A 3 -34.33 89.84 65.73
N LYS A 4 -35.05 88.71 65.66
CA LYS A 4 -36.19 88.37 66.56
C LYS A 4 -36.86 87.08 66.03
N ILE A 5 -37.12 86.07 66.88
CA ILE A 5 -38.42 85.73 67.55
C ILE A 5 -39.35 84.91 66.64
N LEU A 6 -39.80 83.68 66.91
CA LEU A 6 -40.28 82.91 68.09
C LEU A 6 -41.77 82.54 67.85
N LEU A 7 -42.22 81.45 68.53
CA LEU A 7 -43.60 80.93 68.73
C LEU A 7 -43.90 79.72 67.84
N ARG A 8 -44.43 78.57 68.30
CA ARG A 8 -45.31 78.15 69.42
C ARG A 8 -45.20 76.60 69.44
N SER A 9 -45.36 75.79 70.50
CA SER A 9 -46.46 75.58 71.46
C SER A 9 -46.15 74.31 72.30
N PRO A 10 -46.95 73.93 73.34
CA PRO A 10 -46.41 73.44 74.61
C PRO A 10 -46.83 72.01 75.06
N ALA A 11 -46.15 71.56 76.14
CA ALA A 11 -46.68 70.91 77.37
C ALA A 11 -46.63 69.38 77.58
N PRO A 12 -46.44 68.94 78.85
CA PRO A 12 -45.79 67.69 79.34
C PRO A 12 -46.85 66.73 80.01
N PRO A 13 -46.62 65.63 80.78
CA PRO A 13 -45.50 65.26 81.66
C PRO A 13 -44.98 63.81 81.59
N THR A 14 -43.81 63.62 82.19
CA THR A 14 -43.23 62.32 82.57
C THR A 14 -44.02 61.67 83.72
N PRO A 15 -44.32 60.36 83.62
CA PRO A 15 -44.53 59.53 84.81
C PRO A 15 -43.41 58.48 84.94
N ARG A 16 -42.73 58.59 86.08
CA ARG A 16 -42.25 57.51 86.95
C ARG A 16 -41.34 56.43 86.35
N ARG A 17 -40.06 56.57 86.76
CA ARG A 17 -39.11 55.49 87.07
C ARG A 17 -39.80 54.20 87.55
N GLY A 18 -39.98 53.25 86.65
CA GLY A 18 -40.01 51.83 86.94
C GLY A 18 -38.58 51.30 86.79
N ARG A 19 -37.89 51.11 87.91
CA ARG A 19 -36.57 50.50 87.97
C ARG A 19 -36.74 49.01 87.66
N LEU A 20 -36.84 48.66 86.38
CA LEU A 20 -36.76 47.27 85.94
C LEU A 20 -35.32 46.80 86.20
N GLU A 21 -35.20 45.89 87.15
CA GLU A 21 -33.96 45.23 87.51
C GLU A 21 -33.30 44.66 86.25
N ARG A 22 -32.08 45.14 85.98
CA ARG A 22 -31.18 44.62 84.95
C ARG A 22 -30.69 43.22 85.35
N ARG A 23 -31.56 42.21 85.23
CA ARG A 23 -31.19 40.79 85.37
C ARG A 23 -31.42 39.96 84.10
N GLY A 24 -32.04 40.53 83.05
CA GLY A 24 -32.24 39.87 81.74
C GLY A 24 -31.30 40.31 80.59
N MET A 25 -30.73 41.53 80.63
CA MET A 25 -29.86 42.04 79.55
C MET A 25 -28.54 41.27 79.44
N ALA A 26 -27.98 40.79 80.56
CA ALA A 26 -26.79 39.95 80.54
C ALA A 26 -27.06 38.60 79.84
N VAL A 27 -28.25 38.03 80.02
CA VAL A 27 -28.66 36.77 79.37
C VAL A 27 -28.83 36.96 77.85
N VAL A 28 -29.45 38.06 77.41
CA VAL A 28 -29.60 38.36 75.97
C VAL A 28 -28.26 38.63 75.29
N VAL A 29 -27.35 39.35 75.94
CA VAL A 29 -25.99 39.58 75.42
C VAL A 29 -25.20 38.28 75.34
N VAL A 30 -25.31 37.40 76.35
CA VAL A 30 -24.64 36.08 76.36
C VAL A 30 -25.21 35.16 75.27
N ILE A 31 -26.54 35.10 75.11
CA ILE A 31 -27.17 34.30 74.04
C ILE A 31 -26.82 34.86 72.65
N GLY A 32 -26.76 36.19 72.49
CA GLY A 32 -26.30 36.83 71.25
C GLY A 32 -24.82 36.52 70.93
N LEU A 33 -23.95 36.54 71.94
CA LEU A 33 -22.54 36.15 71.80
C LEU A 33 -22.40 34.65 71.49
N MET A 34 -23.21 33.79 72.10
CA MET A 34 -23.26 32.35 71.78
C MET A 34 -23.75 32.11 70.34
N ALA A 35 -24.78 32.82 69.87
CA ALA A 35 -25.26 32.71 68.51
C ALA A 35 -24.22 33.16 67.47
N ILE A 36 -23.51 34.27 67.74
CA ILE A 36 -22.44 34.76 66.86
C ILE A 36 -21.26 33.79 66.85
N THR A 37 -20.83 33.28 68.01
CA THR A 37 -19.73 32.30 68.10
C THR A 37 -20.07 30.97 67.44
N LEU A 38 -21.32 30.48 67.57
CA LEU A 38 -21.81 29.30 66.84
C LEU A 38 -21.86 29.55 65.33
N ALA A 39 -22.34 30.71 64.89
CA ALA A 39 -22.39 31.06 63.47
C ALA A 39 -20.98 31.15 62.85
N LEU A 40 -20.02 31.76 63.57
CA LEU A 40 -18.61 31.81 63.14
C LEU A 40 -17.98 30.42 63.13
N SER A 41 -18.23 29.59 64.14
CA SER A 41 -17.71 28.22 64.22
C SER A 41 -18.27 27.35 63.09
N TYR A 42 -19.57 27.44 62.82
CA TYR A 42 -20.22 26.75 61.70
C TYR A 42 -19.70 27.23 60.34
N SER A 43 -19.51 28.54 60.18
CA SER A 43 -18.92 29.12 58.96
C SER A 43 -17.48 28.62 58.73
N MET A 44 -16.65 28.55 59.78
CA MET A 44 -15.29 28.02 59.71
C MET A 44 -15.27 26.52 59.38
N LEU A 45 -16.10 25.71 60.06
CA LEU A 45 -16.23 24.28 59.78
C LEU A 45 -16.67 24.03 58.34
N ARG A 46 -17.69 24.75 57.85
CA ARG A 46 -18.16 24.65 56.47
C ARG A 46 -17.07 25.03 55.46
N THR A 47 -16.30 26.08 55.75
CA THR A 47 -15.19 26.52 54.88
C THR A 47 -14.09 25.47 54.84
N GLN A 48 -13.70 24.90 55.99
CA GLN A 48 -12.71 23.82 56.06
C GLN A 48 -13.17 22.57 55.30
N VAL A 49 -14.43 22.14 55.48
CA VAL A 49 -15.02 21.01 54.75
C VAL A 49 -15.00 21.26 53.24
N THR A 50 -15.36 22.48 52.80
CA THR A 50 -15.35 22.85 51.38
C THR A 50 -13.92 22.84 50.81
N CYS A 51 -12.94 23.38 51.54
CA CYS A 51 -11.53 23.33 51.13
C CYS A 51 -11.01 21.90 50.98
N ILE A 52 -11.32 21.01 51.94
CA ILE A 52 -10.92 19.59 51.88
C ILE A 52 -11.57 18.91 50.67
N GLN A 53 -12.84 19.17 50.38
CA GLN A 53 -13.53 18.62 49.21
C GLN A 53 -12.93 19.13 47.89
N ILE A 54 -12.60 20.43 47.79
CA ILE A 54 -11.94 21.00 46.60
C ILE A 54 -10.57 20.37 46.39
N GLN A 55 -9.77 20.25 47.46
CA GLN A 55 -8.45 19.63 47.40
C GLN A 55 -8.54 18.16 47.00
N SER A 56 -9.48 17.40 47.57
CA SER A 56 -9.70 15.99 47.24
C SER A 56 -10.13 15.80 45.79
N ASN A 57 -11.06 16.64 45.30
CA ASN A 57 -11.47 16.65 43.89
C ASN A 57 -10.32 17.01 42.95
N SER A 58 -9.51 18.01 43.31
CA SER A 58 -8.33 18.40 42.53
C SER A 58 -7.31 17.26 42.46
N LEU A 59 -7.06 16.57 43.58
CA LEU A 59 -6.16 15.43 43.64
C LEU A 59 -6.68 14.25 42.81
N ARG A 60 -7.97 13.93 42.90
CA ARG A 60 -8.60 12.89 42.05
C ARG A 60 -8.49 13.19 40.57
N ARG A 61 -8.66 14.46 40.17
CA ARG A 61 -8.49 14.88 38.79
C ARG A 61 -7.04 14.70 38.31
N SER A 62 -6.07 15.03 39.15
CA SER A 62 -4.65 14.78 38.82
C SER A 62 -4.35 13.28 38.73
N LYS A 63 -4.92 12.46 39.61
CA LYS A 63 -4.78 11.00 39.57
C LYS A 63 -5.37 10.38 38.31
N SER A 64 -6.59 10.77 37.90
CA SER A 64 -7.21 10.25 36.67
C SER A 64 -6.41 10.67 35.42
N GLN A 65 -5.85 11.88 35.41
CA GLN A 65 -4.91 12.31 34.36
C GLN A 65 -3.64 11.46 34.31
N LEU A 66 -2.99 11.25 35.46
CA LEU A 66 -1.78 10.40 35.54
C LEU A 66 -2.07 8.96 35.14
N ALA A 67 -3.21 8.39 35.54
CA ALA A 67 -3.63 7.07 35.14
C ALA A 67 -3.84 6.99 33.61
N ALA A 68 -4.48 7.99 33.00
CA ALA A 68 -4.65 8.03 31.55
C ALA A 68 -3.29 8.10 30.82
N MET A 69 -2.35 8.91 31.31
CA MET A 69 -0.99 8.99 30.74
C MET A 69 -0.23 7.66 30.88
N ALA A 70 -0.32 7.01 32.05
CA ALA A 70 0.27 5.69 32.27
C ALA A 70 -0.31 4.65 31.31
N GLY A 71 -1.61 4.71 31.02
CA GLY A 71 -2.26 3.86 30.01
C GLY A 71 -1.66 4.05 28.62
N ILE A 72 -1.49 5.30 28.16
CA ILE A 72 -0.85 5.58 26.86
C ILE A 72 0.59 5.04 26.83
N GLN A 73 1.39 5.29 27.86
CA GLN A 73 2.77 4.78 27.93
C GLN A 73 2.82 3.26 27.89
N ALA A 74 1.93 2.59 28.62
CA ALA A 74 1.83 1.14 28.63
C ALA A 74 1.39 0.60 27.26
N ALA A 75 0.45 1.26 26.59
CA ALA A 75 0.02 0.89 25.24
C ALA A 75 1.14 1.05 24.21
N LEU A 76 1.85 2.19 24.19
CA LEU A 76 2.99 2.42 23.30
C LEU A 76 4.11 1.41 23.53
N HIS A 77 4.39 1.08 24.80
CA HIS A 77 5.36 0.04 25.14
C HIS A 77 4.90 -1.32 24.60
N ALA A 78 3.66 -1.71 24.85
CA ALA A 78 3.09 -2.98 24.38
C ALA A 78 3.12 -3.09 22.85
N MET A 79 2.74 -2.04 22.12
CA MET A 79 2.78 -1.99 20.66
C MET A 79 4.19 -2.13 20.07
N SER A 80 5.21 -1.88 20.89
CA SER A 80 6.63 -2.01 20.51
C SER A 80 7.23 -3.35 20.95
N GLN A 81 6.43 -4.27 21.51
CA GLN A 81 6.85 -5.62 21.86
C GLN A 81 6.47 -6.64 20.77
N PRO A 82 7.20 -7.76 20.64
CA PRO A 82 6.86 -8.83 19.71
C PRO A 82 5.53 -9.53 19.99
N ASP A 83 5.07 -9.52 21.24
CA ASP A 83 3.85 -10.17 21.72
C ASP A 83 2.64 -9.23 21.78
N TRP A 84 2.70 -8.09 21.07
CA TRP A 84 1.56 -7.19 20.97
C TRP A 84 0.33 -7.91 20.41
N ALA A 85 -0.74 -7.94 21.22
CA ALA A 85 -2.00 -8.60 20.87
C ALA A 85 -2.70 -7.98 19.64
N GLY A 86 -2.39 -6.72 19.34
CA GLY A 86 -2.87 -6.01 18.15
C GLY A 86 -3.96 -4.98 18.41
N VAL A 87 -4.48 -4.44 17.31
CA VAL A 87 -5.62 -3.51 17.27
C VAL A 87 -6.91 -4.25 17.63
N GLY A 88 -7.83 -3.57 18.29
CA GLY A 88 -9.08 -4.15 18.82
C GLY A 88 -8.93 -4.77 20.21
N GLU A 89 -7.71 -5.07 20.65
CA GLU A 89 -7.45 -5.63 21.99
C GLU A 89 -7.23 -4.50 23.02
N PRO A 90 -8.14 -4.36 24.01
CA PRO A 90 -8.00 -3.30 25.00
C PRO A 90 -6.94 -3.63 26.04
N LEU A 91 -6.27 -2.59 26.55
CA LEU A 91 -5.32 -2.71 27.65
C LEU A 91 -5.95 -2.15 28.93
N TYR A 92 -6.07 -2.99 29.96
CA TYR A 92 -6.55 -2.60 31.27
C TYR A 92 -5.52 -2.90 32.34
N ARG A 93 -5.31 -1.96 33.27
CA ARG A 93 -4.56 -2.23 34.49
C ARG A 93 -4.93 -1.26 35.61
N ASP A 94 -4.85 -1.78 36.83
CA ASP A 94 -4.85 -0.96 38.03
C ASP A 94 -3.45 -0.35 38.25
N VAL A 95 -3.42 0.97 38.43
CA VAL A 95 -2.22 1.74 38.80
C VAL A 95 -2.03 1.70 40.31
N SER A 96 -3.13 1.74 41.05
CA SER A 96 -3.22 1.55 42.50
C SER A 96 -4.59 0.99 42.88
N ASP A 97 -4.85 0.76 44.17
CA ASP A 97 -6.15 0.28 44.66
C ASP A 97 -7.33 1.22 44.32
N THR A 98 -7.07 2.49 43.98
CA THR A 98 -8.11 3.48 43.68
C THR A 98 -8.07 4.00 42.24
N ASP A 99 -7.00 3.72 41.51
CA ASP A 99 -6.70 4.38 40.25
C ASP A 99 -6.39 3.32 39.18
N SER A 100 -7.02 3.43 38.02
CA SER A 100 -6.90 2.45 36.93
C SER A 100 -6.95 3.13 35.57
N TYR A 101 -6.52 2.43 34.53
CA TYR A 101 -6.68 2.88 33.15
C TYR A 101 -7.29 1.80 32.27
N TYR A 102 -7.94 2.24 31.21
CA TYR A 102 -8.45 1.42 30.13
C TYR A 102 -8.11 2.09 28.80
N VAL A 103 -7.36 1.40 27.95
CA VAL A 103 -6.94 1.90 26.64
C VAL A 103 -7.61 1.10 25.55
N THR A 104 -8.26 1.78 24.61
CA THR A 104 -8.69 1.20 23.34
C THR A 104 -7.67 1.50 22.25
N VAL A 105 -7.44 0.53 21.38
CA VAL A 105 -6.47 0.59 20.30
C VAL A 105 -7.20 0.31 19.00
N GLU A 106 -7.29 1.31 18.12
CA GLU A 106 -8.07 1.24 16.88
C GLU A 106 -7.18 1.59 15.69
N THR A 107 -7.40 0.91 14.56
CA THR A 107 -6.68 1.25 13.31
C THR A 107 -7.21 2.57 12.76
N GLY A 108 -6.32 3.35 12.18
CA GLY A 108 -6.67 4.59 11.52
C GLY A 108 -6.48 5.83 12.36
N ASP A 109 -6.76 6.96 11.71
CA ASP A 109 -6.80 8.29 12.28
C ASP A 109 -8.16 8.92 11.94
N PRO A 110 -9.04 9.13 12.92
CA PRO A 110 -10.36 9.74 12.71
C PRO A 110 -10.31 11.17 12.12
N SER A 111 -9.15 11.82 12.12
CA SER A 111 -8.98 13.15 11.54
C SER A 111 -8.64 13.12 10.04
N LEU A 112 -8.23 11.95 9.52
CA LEU A 112 -7.94 11.75 8.09
C LEU A 112 -9.23 11.50 7.31
N VAL A 113 -9.47 12.30 6.28
CA VAL A 113 -10.61 12.15 5.36
C VAL A 113 -10.12 11.94 3.92
N PRO A 114 -10.92 11.31 3.03
CA PRO A 114 -10.48 10.95 1.67
C PRO A 114 -9.95 12.09 0.80
N SER A 115 -10.33 13.34 1.10
CA SER A 115 -9.85 14.51 0.37
C SER A 115 -8.45 15.00 0.79
N GLN A 116 -7.86 14.43 1.85
CA GLN A 116 -6.56 14.84 2.35
C GLN A 116 -5.42 14.06 1.66
N PRO A 117 -4.28 14.70 1.38
CA PRO A 117 -3.13 14.03 0.75
C PRO A 117 -2.60 12.82 1.53
N ASP A 118 -2.69 12.88 2.87
CA ASP A 118 -2.16 11.86 3.76
C ASP A 118 -3.17 10.74 4.04
N TYR A 119 -4.33 10.71 3.36
CA TYR A 119 -5.36 9.69 3.59
C TYR A 119 -4.85 8.26 3.35
N THR A 120 -3.85 8.09 2.48
CA THR A 120 -3.17 6.81 2.25
C THR A 120 -2.35 6.33 3.45
N GLU A 121 -2.04 7.20 4.43
CA GLU A 121 -1.38 6.84 5.68
C GLU A 121 -2.36 6.29 6.74
N TYR A 122 -3.68 6.40 6.52
CA TYR A 122 -4.72 5.87 7.43
C TYR A 122 -4.42 4.44 7.93
N PRO A 123 -4.20 3.44 7.08
CA PRO A 123 -4.00 2.06 7.54
C PRO A 123 -2.67 1.85 8.28
N TYR A 124 -1.74 2.81 8.20
CA TYR A 124 -0.46 2.80 8.92
C TYR A 124 -0.48 3.60 10.21
N ARG A 125 -1.64 4.20 10.56
CA ARG A 125 -1.86 4.90 11.81
C ARG A 125 -2.70 4.07 12.78
N VAL A 126 -2.47 4.30 14.07
CA VAL A 126 -3.22 3.68 15.16
C VAL A 126 -3.66 4.77 16.13
N THR A 127 -4.93 4.78 16.48
CA THR A 127 -5.52 5.67 17.47
C THR A 127 -5.63 4.95 18.81
N LEU A 128 -5.00 5.55 19.82
CA LEU A 128 -5.06 5.13 21.22
C LEU A 128 -5.99 6.08 21.98
N ILE A 129 -7.01 5.54 22.64
CA ILE A 129 -7.85 6.31 23.57
C ILE A 129 -7.69 5.72 24.96
N SER A 130 -6.99 6.46 25.84
CA SER A 130 -6.80 6.06 27.23
C SER A 130 -7.80 6.78 28.12
N THR A 131 -8.57 6.00 28.87
CA THR A 131 -9.51 6.49 29.89
C THR A 131 -8.94 6.16 31.27
N GLY A 132 -8.46 7.17 31.97
CA GLY A 132 -8.00 7.06 33.35
C GLY A 132 -9.13 7.32 34.33
N THR A 133 -9.23 6.48 35.36
CA THR A 133 -10.26 6.56 36.40
C THR A 133 -9.62 6.60 37.78
N ALA A 134 -10.10 7.50 38.63
CA ALA A 134 -9.68 7.60 40.02
C ALA A 134 -10.91 7.65 40.94
N HIS A 135 -10.96 6.76 41.92
CA HIS A 135 -12.06 6.61 42.87
C HIS A 135 -11.75 7.27 44.22
N ASP A 136 -12.79 7.71 44.92
CA ASP A 136 -12.67 8.04 46.35
C ASP A 136 -12.53 6.72 47.15
N PRO A 137 -11.50 6.57 48.00
CA PRO A 137 -11.29 5.35 48.80
C PRO A 137 -12.39 5.08 49.84
N VAL A 138 -13.20 6.09 50.20
CA VAL A 138 -14.29 5.98 51.16
C VAL A 138 -15.65 5.77 50.47
N ASP A 139 -15.82 6.30 49.26
CA ASP A 139 -17.04 6.20 48.46
C ASP A 139 -16.70 5.94 46.98
N SER A 140 -16.70 4.67 46.59
CA SER A 140 -16.38 4.25 45.22
C SER A 140 -17.32 4.84 44.15
N GLY A 141 -18.48 5.38 44.56
CA GLY A 141 -19.41 6.09 43.69
C GLY A 141 -18.91 7.46 43.23
N GLN A 142 -17.98 8.08 43.97
CA GLN A 142 -17.31 9.31 43.57
C GLN A 142 -16.08 9.00 42.72
N ARG A 143 -16.18 9.27 41.42
CA ARG A 143 -15.09 9.02 40.46
C ARG A 143 -14.74 10.27 39.65
N SER A 144 -13.45 10.41 39.36
CA SER A 144 -12.94 11.31 38.32
C SER A 144 -12.53 10.47 37.12
N ILE A 145 -12.92 10.91 35.92
CA ILE A 145 -12.57 10.29 34.65
C ILE A 145 -11.83 11.32 33.82
N HIS A 146 -10.73 10.90 33.20
CA HIS A 146 -9.97 11.72 32.26
C HIS A 146 -9.66 10.91 31.00
N ARG A 147 -9.77 11.53 29.82
CA ARG A 147 -9.57 10.85 28.53
C ARG A 147 -8.48 11.54 27.72
N LEU A 148 -7.58 10.74 27.18
CA LEU A 148 -6.52 11.14 26.26
C LEU A 148 -6.69 10.42 24.94
N ARG A 149 -6.41 11.10 23.83
CA ARG A 149 -6.31 10.48 22.51
C ARG A 149 -4.94 10.75 21.92
N VAL A 150 -4.27 9.70 21.48
CA VAL A 150 -2.97 9.77 20.82
C VAL A 150 -3.06 9.01 19.52
N VAL A 151 -2.58 9.61 18.43
CA VAL A 151 -2.45 8.94 17.14
C VAL A 151 -0.97 8.72 16.88
N VAL A 152 -0.61 7.48 16.59
CA VAL A 152 0.74 7.09 16.22
C VAL A 152 0.78 6.55 14.80
N GLN A 153 1.94 6.68 14.14
CA GLN A 153 2.19 6.18 12.80
C GLN A 153 3.32 5.16 12.83
N LEU A 154 3.16 4.08 12.07
CA LEU A 154 4.18 3.05 11.92
C LEU A 154 5.42 3.62 11.20
N VAL A 155 6.58 3.47 11.84
CA VAL A 155 7.88 3.73 11.22
C VAL A 155 8.31 2.47 10.48
N ARG A 156 7.98 2.41 9.19
CA ARG A 156 8.25 1.28 8.30
C ARG A 156 9.76 1.18 8.03
N ARG A 157 10.47 0.23 8.64
CA ARG A 157 11.92 0.04 8.42
C ARG A 157 12.30 -1.22 7.66
N LYS A 158 11.41 -2.22 7.63
CA LYS A 158 11.67 -3.50 6.96
C LYS A 158 10.38 -4.05 6.35
N LEU A 159 10.47 -4.53 5.11
CA LEU A 159 9.47 -5.41 4.48
C LEU A 159 9.74 -6.86 4.90
N ALA A 160 8.69 -7.68 4.93
CA ALA A 160 8.83 -9.12 5.02
C ALA A 160 9.79 -9.64 3.94
N ASP A 161 10.52 -10.71 4.26
CA ASP A 161 11.41 -11.31 3.28
C ASP A 161 10.56 -11.99 2.19
N PRO A 162 10.87 -11.77 0.89
CA PRO A 162 10.13 -12.42 -0.19
C PRO A 162 10.33 -13.94 -0.15
N PRO A 163 9.46 -14.73 -0.80
CA PRO A 163 9.64 -16.18 -0.85
C PRO A 163 10.95 -16.56 -1.53
N ALA A 164 11.42 -17.77 -1.21
CA ALA A 164 12.64 -18.32 -1.80
C ALA A 164 12.56 -18.32 -3.33
N GLY A 165 13.68 -18.03 -3.99
CA GLY A 165 13.79 -17.98 -5.45
C GLY A 165 13.49 -16.61 -6.08
N TRP A 166 12.88 -15.65 -5.36
CA TRP A 166 12.63 -14.30 -5.90
C TRP A 166 13.91 -13.57 -6.32
N SER A 167 14.98 -13.73 -5.54
CA SER A 167 16.30 -13.19 -5.86
C SER A 167 16.87 -13.67 -7.20
N ASP A 168 16.47 -14.84 -7.66
CA ASP A 168 16.97 -15.43 -8.92
C ASP A 168 16.29 -14.79 -10.13
N VAL A 169 15.04 -14.32 -9.96
CA VAL A 169 14.25 -13.65 -10.99
C VAL A 169 14.63 -12.18 -11.13
N MET A 170 14.97 -11.52 -10.01
CA MET A 170 15.22 -10.08 -9.93
C MET A 170 16.27 -9.50 -10.92
N PRO A 171 17.34 -10.21 -11.32
CA PRO A 171 18.30 -9.70 -12.30
C PRO A 171 17.76 -9.59 -13.73
N TYR A 172 16.60 -10.19 -14.04
CA TYR A 172 16.10 -10.35 -15.41
C TYR A 172 14.85 -9.49 -15.66
N THR A 173 14.71 -8.98 -16.88
CA THR A 173 13.45 -8.38 -17.37
C THR A 173 12.43 -9.47 -17.68
N VAL A 174 12.89 -10.53 -18.35
CA VAL A 174 12.09 -11.72 -18.66
C VAL A 174 12.78 -12.95 -18.08
N TYR A 175 12.03 -13.73 -17.31
CA TYR A 175 12.49 -14.97 -16.70
C TYR A 175 11.54 -16.11 -17.05
N GLN A 176 11.97 -16.96 -17.98
CA GLN A 176 11.30 -18.20 -18.30
C GLN A 176 11.94 -19.35 -17.52
N TRP A 177 11.14 -20.06 -16.70
CA TRP A 177 11.68 -21.10 -15.82
C TRP A 177 11.53 -22.53 -16.33
N SER A 178 10.67 -22.74 -17.34
CA SER A 178 10.37 -24.05 -17.88
C SER A 178 11.21 -24.38 -19.11
N LYS A 179 11.24 -25.68 -19.45
CA LYS A 179 11.90 -26.19 -20.65
C LYS A 179 11.05 -26.09 -21.93
N ARG A 180 9.83 -25.57 -21.85
CA ARG A 180 8.94 -25.38 -23.00
C ARG A 180 9.47 -24.30 -23.94
N HIS A 181 8.88 -24.17 -25.12
CA HIS A 181 9.45 -23.33 -26.16
C HIS A 181 9.26 -21.84 -25.85
N VAL A 182 9.99 -21.01 -26.60
CA VAL A 182 9.81 -19.56 -26.62
C VAL A 182 9.62 -19.19 -28.08
N ASP A 183 8.40 -18.84 -28.45
CA ASP A 183 8.07 -18.36 -29.78
C ASP A 183 8.13 -16.83 -29.76
N PHE A 184 9.05 -16.27 -30.54
CA PHE A 184 9.31 -14.85 -30.56
C PHE A 184 9.22 -14.33 -31.99
N GLU A 185 8.02 -13.96 -32.42
CA GLU A 185 7.78 -13.43 -33.75
C GLU A 185 7.90 -11.90 -33.80
N LEU A 186 8.18 -11.39 -35.00
CA LEU A 186 8.31 -9.96 -35.27
C LEU A 186 6.96 -9.30 -35.59
N PRO A 187 6.77 -8.00 -35.30
CA PRO A 187 7.71 -7.11 -34.60
C PRO A 187 7.44 -7.06 -33.08
N ALA A 188 8.35 -7.62 -32.28
CA ALA A 188 8.32 -7.57 -30.83
C ALA A 188 9.72 -7.27 -30.27
N ARG A 189 9.80 -6.71 -29.05
CA ARG A 189 11.08 -6.36 -28.42
C ARG A 189 11.08 -6.55 -26.92
N ILE A 190 12.11 -7.21 -26.41
CA ILE A 190 12.46 -7.23 -24.99
C ILE A 190 13.72 -6.41 -24.76
N GLU A 191 13.66 -5.45 -23.84
CA GLU A 191 14.81 -4.67 -23.39
C GLU A 191 15.36 -5.23 -22.07
N GLY A 192 16.69 -5.22 -21.94
CA GLY A 192 17.37 -5.73 -20.77
C GLY A 192 17.62 -7.26 -20.79
N PRO A 193 18.15 -7.79 -19.68
CA PRO A 193 18.59 -9.19 -19.59
C PRO A 193 17.40 -10.16 -19.59
N CYS A 194 17.51 -11.26 -20.35
CA CYS A 194 16.49 -12.32 -20.37
C CYS A 194 17.10 -13.67 -20.00
N TYR A 195 16.41 -14.43 -19.16
CA TYR A 195 16.73 -15.80 -18.83
C TYR A 195 15.71 -16.73 -19.48
N LEU A 196 16.10 -17.49 -20.51
CA LEU A 196 15.19 -18.39 -21.23
C LEU A 196 15.74 -19.81 -21.20
N GLN A 197 14.93 -20.76 -20.72
CA GLN A 197 15.31 -22.16 -20.53
C GLN A 197 14.84 -23.07 -21.67
N GLY A 198 13.86 -22.56 -22.42
CA GLY A 198 13.29 -23.16 -23.61
C GLY A 198 14.20 -23.18 -24.82
N ARG A 199 13.66 -23.80 -25.88
CA ARG A 199 14.14 -23.58 -27.24
C ARG A 199 13.52 -22.28 -27.74
N LEU A 200 14.36 -21.31 -28.08
CA LEU A 200 13.94 -20.08 -28.75
C LEU A 200 13.74 -20.33 -30.24
N TRP A 201 12.57 -19.96 -30.72
CA TRP A 201 12.19 -19.86 -32.13
C TRP A 201 12.02 -18.38 -32.48
N LEU A 202 13.02 -17.81 -33.15
CA LEU A 202 13.09 -16.36 -33.37
C LEU A 202 12.62 -15.99 -34.78
N ALA A 203 11.45 -15.37 -34.95
CA ALA A 203 10.92 -15.08 -36.29
C ALA A 203 10.87 -16.35 -37.15
N HIS A 204 10.29 -17.43 -36.62
CA HIS A 204 10.31 -18.74 -37.26
C HIS A 204 9.37 -18.78 -38.47
N HIS A 205 8.28 -18.00 -38.43
CA HIS A 205 7.28 -17.94 -39.48
C HIS A 205 7.66 -16.93 -40.56
N TYR A 206 8.03 -15.71 -40.16
CA TYR A 206 8.47 -14.67 -41.08
C TYR A 206 9.31 -13.58 -40.42
N PRO A 207 10.26 -13.00 -41.16
CA PRO A 207 10.68 -13.36 -42.52
C PRO A 207 11.30 -14.77 -42.54
N ASN A 208 11.30 -15.45 -43.69
CA ASN A 208 11.78 -16.83 -43.81
C ASN A 208 12.87 -17.00 -44.87
N GLY A 209 13.61 -18.11 -44.80
CA GLY A 209 14.78 -18.34 -45.65
C GLY A 209 15.85 -17.25 -45.47
N ASP A 210 16.54 -16.91 -46.56
CA ASP A 210 17.62 -15.91 -46.57
C ASP A 210 17.10 -14.50 -46.20
N ALA A 211 15.83 -14.21 -46.47
CA ALA A 211 15.20 -12.95 -46.09
C ALA A 211 15.14 -12.78 -44.56
N ARG A 212 15.14 -13.87 -43.78
CA ARG A 212 15.22 -13.85 -42.31
C ARG A 212 16.58 -13.34 -41.85
N GLU A 213 17.65 -13.84 -42.46
CA GLU A 213 19.02 -13.44 -42.12
C GLU A 213 19.25 -11.98 -42.48
N GLU A 214 18.90 -11.58 -43.71
CA GLU A 214 19.05 -10.19 -44.17
C GLU A 214 18.24 -9.23 -43.30
N TYR A 215 16.97 -9.55 -43.02
CA TYR A 215 16.13 -8.68 -42.21
C TYR A 215 16.70 -8.49 -40.81
N LEU A 216 17.09 -9.57 -40.12
CA LEU A 216 17.65 -9.50 -38.78
C LEU A 216 19.01 -8.80 -38.75
N GLY A 217 19.87 -9.04 -39.74
CA GLY A 217 21.17 -8.37 -39.87
C GLY A 217 21.01 -6.86 -40.08
N ASP A 218 20.06 -6.47 -40.92
CA ASP A 218 19.78 -5.07 -41.19
C ASP A 218 19.18 -4.32 -39.99
N LEU A 219 18.44 -4.98 -39.09
CA LEU A 219 18.00 -4.35 -37.85
C LEU A 219 19.20 -3.90 -36.99
N GLU A 220 20.27 -4.68 -36.96
CA GLU A 220 21.51 -4.30 -36.27
C GLU A 220 22.29 -3.23 -37.05
N LEU A 221 22.36 -3.31 -38.38
CA LEU A 221 23.01 -2.28 -39.19
C LEU A 221 22.30 -0.93 -39.08
N MET A 222 20.97 -0.93 -39.02
CA MET A 222 20.15 0.25 -38.74
C MET A 222 20.53 0.87 -37.38
N ARG A 223 20.58 0.06 -36.31
CA ARG A 223 21.01 0.52 -34.98
C ARG A 223 22.44 1.09 -35.01
N ALA A 224 23.38 0.38 -35.65
CA ALA A 224 24.77 0.81 -35.75
C ALA A 224 24.93 2.13 -36.54
N ALA A 225 24.01 2.40 -37.48
CA ALA A 225 23.93 3.66 -38.22
C ALA A 225 23.22 4.80 -37.47
N GLY A 226 22.80 4.58 -36.22
CA GLY A 226 22.11 5.60 -35.40
C GLY A 226 20.61 5.73 -35.66
N LEU A 227 20.01 4.78 -36.38
CA LEU A 227 18.55 4.67 -36.49
C LEU A 227 17.97 4.01 -35.22
N PRO A 228 16.64 4.10 -34.99
CA PRO A 228 16.01 3.43 -33.85
C PRO A 228 16.31 1.92 -33.82
N ASP A 229 16.51 1.38 -32.62
CA ASP A 229 16.82 -0.04 -32.42
C ASP A 229 15.52 -0.85 -32.42
N HIS A 230 15.29 -1.58 -33.52
CA HIS A 230 14.12 -2.43 -33.72
C HIS A 230 14.41 -3.93 -33.50
N ARG A 231 15.60 -4.27 -32.99
CA ARG A 231 15.96 -5.69 -32.75
C ARG A 231 15.04 -6.33 -31.69
N PRO A 232 14.78 -7.64 -31.81
CA PRO A 232 14.05 -8.46 -30.82
C PRO A 232 14.55 -8.33 -29.38
N PHE A 233 15.86 -8.24 -29.20
CA PHE A 233 16.48 -8.23 -27.88
C PHE A 233 17.46 -7.08 -27.75
N GLY A 234 17.21 -6.19 -26.79
CA GLY A 234 18.08 -5.06 -26.48
C GLY A 234 19.15 -5.35 -25.41
N GLY A 235 19.14 -6.53 -24.78
CA GLY A 235 20.05 -6.91 -23.71
C GLY A 235 20.57 -8.35 -23.82
N PRO A 236 21.38 -8.81 -22.84
CA PRO A 236 21.99 -10.12 -22.90
C PRO A 236 20.97 -11.25 -22.68
N LEU A 237 21.14 -12.34 -23.41
CA LEU A 237 20.34 -13.56 -23.30
C LEU A 237 21.11 -14.65 -22.55
N TYR A 238 20.44 -15.31 -21.62
CA TYR A 238 20.97 -16.46 -20.88
C TYR A 238 20.20 -17.69 -21.37
N LEU A 239 20.86 -18.50 -22.20
CA LEU A 239 20.25 -19.60 -22.97
C LEU A 239 21.05 -20.90 -22.82
N PRO A 240 20.40 -22.07 -22.65
CA PRO A 240 21.07 -23.37 -22.76
C PRO A 240 21.59 -23.63 -24.18
N PHE A 241 22.88 -23.90 -24.31
CA PHE A 241 23.54 -24.11 -25.60
C PHE A 241 22.90 -25.23 -26.44
N SER A 242 22.58 -26.37 -25.83
CA SER A 242 22.14 -27.59 -26.53
C SER A 242 20.73 -27.53 -27.11
N ARG A 243 20.01 -26.41 -26.95
CA ARG A 243 18.58 -26.28 -27.25
C ARG A 243 18.23 -25.21 -28.26
N ASN A 244 19.16 -24.34 -28.62
CA ASN A 244 18.88 -23.10 -29.33
C ASN A 244 19.54 -23.10 -30.71
N PRO A 245 18.86 -23.58 -31.77
CA PRO A 245 19.41 -23.61 -33.13
C PRO A 245 19.60 -22.21 -33.70
N ASP A 246 18.74 -21.25 -33.31
CA ASP A 246 18.79 -19.85 -33.76
C ASP A 246 19.90 -19.02 -33.10
N ARG A 247 20.81 -19.67 -32.37
CA ARG A 247 21.93 -18.99 -31.68
C ARG A 247 22.85 -18.27 -32.68
N SER A 248 23.04 -18.81 -33.88
CA SER A 248 23.80 -18.13 -34.94
C SER A 248 23.16 -16.80 -35.31
N LEU A 249 21.84 -16.75 -35.50
CA LEU A 249 21.11 -15.52 -35.83
C LEU A 249 21.27 -14.46 -34.73
N LEU A 250 21.15 -14.87 -33.46
CA LEU A 250 21.34 -13.98 -32.32
C LEU A 250 22.75 -13.35 -32.28
N VAL A 251 23.79 -14.15 -32.50
CA VAL A 251 25.18 -13.72 -32.34
C VAL A 251 25.72 -13.04 -33.60
N ASN A 252 25.40 -13.56 -34.77
CA ASN A 252 25.96 -13.12 -36.04
C ASN A 252 25.15 -11.97 -36.65
N GLU A 253 23.82 -12.08 -36.70
CA GLU A 253 22.99 -11.07 -37.34
C GLU A 253 22.61 -9.95 -36.36
N LEU A 254 22.01 -10.31 -35.23
CA LEU A 254 21.54 -9.32 -34.25
C LEU A 254 22.62 -8.78 -33.31
N LYS A 255 23.82 -9.38 -33.31
CA LYS A 255 24.95 -9.06 -32.41
C LYS A 255 24.56 -9.02 -30.92
N VAL A 256 23.62 -9.87 -30.52
CA VAL A 256 23.14 -9.99 -29.14
C VAL A 256 24.12 -10.84 -28.33
N SER A 257 24.42 -10.41 -27.09
CA SER A 257 25.27 -11.18 -26.17
C SER A 257 24.51 -12.40 -25.66
N VAL A 258 25.01 -13.61 -25.95
CA VAL A 258 24.40 -14.86 -25.49
C VAL A 258 25.31 -15.60 -24.51
N LYS A 259 24.89 -15.70 -23.25
CA LYS A 259 25.56 -16.44 -22.19
C LYS A 259 24.96 -17.84 -22.07
N ASN A 260 25.82 -18.85 -22.03
CA ASN A 260 25.38 -20.23 -21.80
C ASN A 260 25.01 -20.44 -20.33
N VAL A 261 23.87 -21.08 -20.08
CA VAL A 261 23.42 -21.48 -18.74
C VAL A 261 22.94 -22.93 -18.75
N PRO A 262 23.05 -23.67 -17.63
CA PRO A 262 22.49 -25.01 -17.54
C PRO A 262 20.97 -24.98 -17.66
N ALA A 263 20.40 -25.96 -18.37
CA ALA A 263 18.95 -26.12 -18.46
C ALA A 263 18.37 -26.58 -17.11
N ARG A 264 17.39 -25.84 -16.60
CA ARG A 264 16.60 -26.05 -15.38
C ARG A 264 15.13 -26.14 -15.77
N ASN A 265 14.33 -26.78 -14.92
CA ASN A 265 12.88 -26.85 -15.05
C ASN A 265 12.29 -26.82 -13.65
N SER A 266 12.37 -25.64 -13.04
CA SER A 266 11.92 -25.42 -11.67
C SER A 266 11.28 -24.07 -11.62
N GLU A 267 10.00 -24.05 -11.27
CA GLU A 267 9.27 -22.84 -10.94
C GLU A 267 10.04 -22.08 -9.85
N PRO A 268 10.39 -20.79 -10.06
CA PRO A 268 11.21 -20.04 -9.14
C PRO A 268 10.40 -19.49 -7.97
N LEU A 269 9.09 -19.42 -8.12
CA LEU A 269 8.15 -18.74 -7.22
C LEU A 269 6.88 -19.56 -7.16
N ALA A 270 6.42 -19.91 -5.96
CA ALA A 270 5.08 -20.45 -5.83
C ALA A 270 4.05 -19.35 -6.12
N HIS A 271 3.00 -19.69 -6.87
CA HIS A 271 1.82 -18.83 -6.98
C HIS A 271 1.22 -18.58 -5.58
N PRO A 272 0.75 -17.35 -5.26
CA PRO A 272 0.24 -17.00 -3.92
C PRO A 272 -0.96 -17.82 -3.44
N GLY A 273 -1.68 -18.48 -4.34
CA GLY A 273 -2.87 -19.26 -4.01
C GLY A 273 -4.09 -18.39 -3.67
N ASP A 274 -4.99 -18.92 -2.83
CA ASP A 274 -6.14 -18.16 -2.32
C ASP A 274 -5.71 -17.22 -1.19
N ILE A 275 -5.75 -15.92 -1.45
CA ILE A 275 -5.51 -14.90 -0.42
C ILE A 275 -6.87 -14.52 0.17
N THR A 276 -7.20 -15.09 1.33
CA THR A 276 -8.46 -14.80 2.03
C THR A 276 -8.38 -13.54 2.89
N SER A 277 -7.19 -13.22 3.40
CA SER A 277 -6.92 -12.03 4.19
C SER A 277 -5.44 -11.67 4.20
N TYR A 278 -5.13 -10.43 4.60
CA TYR A 278 -3.76 -9.98 4.80
C TYR A 278 -3.67 -8.91 5.89
N ARG A 279 -2.46 -8.68 6.39
CA ARG A 279 -2.16 -7.61 7.37
C ARG A 279 -0.98 -6.79 6.89
N LEU A 280 -0.98 -5.50 7.22
CA LEU A 280 0.13 -4.60 6.88
C LEU A 280 1.29 -4.72 7.85
N TYR A 281 1.03 -5.00 9.13
CA TYR A 281 2.04 -5.18 10.18
C TYR A 281 1.50 -6.13 11.26
N PRO A 282 2.38 -6.76 12.07
CA PRO A 282 1.96 -7.61 13.19
C PRO A 282 1.00 -6.89 14.14
N GLY A 283 -0.10 -7.54 14.48
CA GLY A 283 -1.15 -6.95 15.32
C GLY A 283 -2.02 -5.89 14.62
N GLY A 284 -1.76 -5.53 13.36
CA GLY A 284 -2.59 -4.59 12.60
C GLY A 284 -3.96 -5.16 12.20
N GLN A 285 -4.80 -4.29 11.64
CA GLN A 285 -6.09 -4.67 11.09
C GLN A 285 -5.92 -5.72 9.98
N GLU A 286 -6.85 -6.66 9.97
CA GLU A 286 -6.97 -7.66 8.92
C GLU A 286 -7.85 -7.12 7.80
N TYR A 287 -7.33 -7.18 6.58
CA TYR A 287 -8.00 -6.73 5.37
C TYR A 287 -8.38 -7.94 4.53
N MET A 288 -9.55 -7.87 3.88
CA MET A 288 -10.02 -8.90 2.98
C MET A 288 -9.85 -8.40 1.54
N PRO A 289 -9.14 -9.15 0.67
CA PRO A 289 -9.06 -8.79 -0.74
C PRO A 289 -10.42 -8.70 -1.42
N ASP A 290 -10.55 -7.79 -2.38
CA ASP A 290 -11.78 -7.64 -3.14
C ASP A 290 -11.90 -8.76 -4.18
N THR A 291 -13.02 -9.47 -4.17
CA THR A 291 -13.30 -10.49 -5.18
C THR A 291 -13.84 -9.86 -6.46
N LEU A 292 -13.15 -10.11 -7.57
CA LEU A 292 -13.53 -9.59 -8.88
C LEU A 292 -14.64 -10.42 -9.55
N PRO A 293 -15.49 -9.78 -10.37
CA PRO A 293 -16.37 -10.50 -11.28
C PRO A 293 -15.57 -11.17 -12.41
N LEU A 294 -16.23 -12.05 -13.18
CA LEU A 294 -15.63 -12.71 -14.34
C LEU A 294 -15.13 -11.73 -15.41
N ILE A 295 -15.79 -10.58 -15.56
CA ILE A 295 -15.49 -9.59 -16.62
C ILE A 295 -15.29 -8.22 -15.97
N LEU A 296 -14.15 -7.58 -16.26
CA LEU A 296 -13.91 -6.17 -15.98
C LEU A 296 -13.98 -5.38 -17.29
N LYS A 297 -14.84 -4.36 -17.35
CA LYS A 297 -15.04 -3.55 -18.56
C LYS A 297 -15.51 -2.15 -18.20
N ASN A 298 -14.95 -1.14 -18.86
CA ASN A 298 -15.32 0.28 -18.67
C ASN A 298 -15.25 0.75 -17.20
N GLN A 299 -14.23 0.33 -16.46
CA GLN A 299 -14.10 0.67 -15.05
C GLN A 299 -12.65 0.88 -14.62
N THR A 300 -12.48 1.67 -13.56
CA THR A 300 -11.20 1.81 -12.86
C THR A 300 -11.38 1.25 -11.45
N ILE A 301 -10.53 0.30 -11.07
CA ILE A 301 -10.41 -0.19 -9.70
C ILE A 301 -9.07 0.29 -9.13
N ALA A 302 -9.07 0.75 -7.88
CA ALA A 302 -7.91 1.32 -7.20
C ALA A 302 -7.97 1.03 -5.68
N PRO A 303 -6.83 1.06 -4.97
CA PRO A 303 -6.77 0.73 -3.55
C PRO A 303 -7.63 1.67 -2.71
N ASP A 304 -8.24 1.14 -1.64
CA ASP A 304 -8.96 1.91 -0.64
C ASP A 304 -8.24 1.80 0.71
N PRO A 305 -7.68 2.89 1.26
CA PRO A 305 -7.00 2.88 2.55
C PRO A 305 -7.80 2.28 3.72
N LEU A 306 -9.14 2.26 3.65
CA LEU A 306 -9.99 1.74 4.72
C LEU A 306 -10.21 0.22 4.64
N THR A 307 -10.42 -0.31 3.43
CA THR A 307 -10.91 -1.68 3.22
C THR A 307 -9.91 -2.56 2.49
N ASN A 308 -9.12 -1.99 1.57
CA ASN A 308 -8.16 -2.72 0.75
C ASN A 308 -6.95 -1.83 0.41
N PRO A 309 -6.11 -1.50 1.41
CA PRO A 309 -5.05 -0.49 1.29
C PRO A 309 -3.94 -0.85 0.30
N LEU A 310 -3.73 -2.14 0.02
CA LEU A 310 -2.77 -2.59 -0.99
C LEU A 310 -3.39 -2.76 -2.39
N GLY A 311 -4.73 -2.67 -2.51
CA GLY A 311 -5.43 -2.95 -3.76
C GLY A 311 -5.23 -4.39 -4.22
N VAL A 312 -5.41 -5.37 -3.33
CA VAL A 312 -5.35 -6.79 -3.69
C VAL A 312 -6.70 -7.20 -4.25
N TYR A 313 -6.71 -7.68 -5.48
CA TYR A 313 -7.91 -8.09 -6.20
C TYR A 313 -7.80 -9.56 -6.58
N THR A 314 -8.72 -10.37 -6.09
CA THR A 314 -8.68 -11.83 -6.29
C THR A 314 -9.82 -12.31 -7.17
N ARG A 315 -9.57 -13.31 -8.00
CA ARG A 315 -10.61 -14.02 -8.76
C ARG A 315 -10.38 -15.52 -8.70
N HIS A 316 -11.39 -16.27 -8.29
CA HIS A 316 -11.40 -17.72 -8.49
C HIS A 316 -11.72 -18.05 -9.95
N GLY A 317 -10.84 -18.80 -10.62
CA GLY A 317 -10.90 -19.12 -12.04
C GLY A 317 -10.53 -17.94 -12.94
N SER A 318 -10.84 -18.03 -14.24
CA SER A 318 -10.42 -17.02 -15.21
C SER A 318 -11.05 -15.63 -15.00
N LEU A 319 -10.38 -14.62 -15.56
CA LEU A 319 -10.77 -13.21 -15.57
C LEU A 319 -10.65 -12.62 -16.98
N PHE A 320 -11.66 -11.89 -17.41
CA PHE A 320 -11.67 -11.20 -18.70
C PHE A 320 -11.57 -9.69 -18.48
N VAL A 321 -10.42 -9.11 -18.78
CA VAL A 321 -10.17 -7.66 -18.74
C VAL A 321 -10.38 -7.08 -20.14
N GLN A 322 -11.40 -6.23 -20.26
CA GLN A 322 -11.84 -5.69 -21.53
C GLN A 322 -11.75 -4.17 -21.58
N LYS A 323 -11.90 -3.61 -22.79
CA LYS A 323 -11.97 -2.18 -23.15
C LYS A 323 -12.17 -1.18 -21.99
N LYS A 324 -11.31 -0.15 -21.96
CA LYS A 324 -11.35 0.99 -21.04
C LYS A 324 -11.35 0.56 -19.56
N THR A 325 -10.53 -0.43 -19.23
CA THR A 325 -10.36 -0.91 -17.86
C THR A 325 -9.00 -0.52 -17.32
N THR A 326 -8.97 0.07 -16.13
CA THR A 326 -7.74 0.33 -15.39
C THR A 326 -7.77 -0.44 -14.07
N VAL A 327 -6.73 -1.24 -13.82
CA VAL A 327 -6.51 -1.92 -12.55
C VAL A 327 -5.29 -1.29 -11.90
N GLU A 328 -5.49 -0.52 -10.83
CA GLU A 328 -4.43 -0.01 -9.98
C GLU A 328 -4.37 -0.88 -8.72
N GLY A 329 -3.42 -1.81 -8.67
CA GLY A 329 -3.35 -2.81 -7.62
C GLY A 329 -2.69 -4.11 -8.08
N PHE A 330 -2.75 -5.11 -7.20
CA PHE A 330 -2.25 -6.46 -7.46
C PHE A 330 -3.42 -7.38 -7.81
N LEU A 331 -3.48 -7.78 -9.07
CA LEU A 331 -4.49 -8.70 -9.58
C LEU A 331 -4.02 -10.14 -9.50
N LEU A 332 -4.83 -11.00 -8.90
CA LEU A 332 -4.54 -12.41 -8.67
C LEU A 332 -5.70 -13.27 -9.17
N THR A 333 -5.41 -14.23 -10.05
CA THR A 333 -6.34 -15.34 -10.33
C THR A 333 -5.86 -16.58 -9.60
N TRP A 334 -6.76 -17.34 -8.98
CA TRP A 334 -6.41 -18.57 -8.26
C TRP A 334 -7.47 -19.65 -8.49
N GLY A 335 -7.11 -20.91 -8.29
CA GLY A 335 -7.99 -22.05 -8.58
C GLY A 335 -7.22 -23.22 -9.16
N GLY A 336 -7.83 -23.92 -10.13
CA GLY A 336 -7.18 -25.02 -10.84
C GLY A 336 -6.27 -24.53 -11.96
N SER A 337 -5.12 -25.17 -12.15
CA SER A 337 -4.09 -24.86 -13.15
C SER A 337 -4.46 -25.27 -14.59
N THR A 338 -5.74 -25.28 -14.95
CA THR A 338 -6.17 -25.60 -16.34
C THR A 338 -7.35 -24.73 -16.80
N SER A 339 -7.69 -23.69 -16.04
CA SER A 339 -8.89 -22.87 -16.27
C SER A 339 -8.87 -21.58 -15.44
N THR A 340 -7.68 -21.02 -15.21
CA THR A 340 -7.50 -19.89 -14.29
C THR A 340 -6.64 -18.82 -14.95
N ASP A 341 -7.17 -18.30 -16.05
CA ASP A 341 -6.42 -17.47 -16.98
C ASP A 341 -6.80 -16.00 -16.85
N VAL A 342 -5.88 -15.12 -17.27
CA VAL A 342 -6.19 -13.71 -17.47
C VAL A 342 -6.28 -13.43 -18.96
N HIS A 343 -7.48 -13.09 -19.42
CA HIS A 343 -7.78 -12.76 -20.80
C HIS A 343 -7.86 -11.24 -20.97
N VAL A 344 -6.98 -10.65 -21.78
CA VAL A 344 -6.92 -9.21 -22.04
C VAL A 344 -7.36 -8.94 -23.48
N SER A 345 -8.41 -8.13 -23.67
CA SER A 345 -8.94 -7.82 -25.00
C SER A 345 -9.51 -6.41 -25.18
N GLY A 346 -9.11 -5.76 -26.27
CA GLY A 346 -9.60 -4.44 -26.67
C GLY A 346 -8.74 -3.28 -26.17
N GLU A 347 -9.25 -2.06 -26.27
CA GLU A 347 -8.42 -0.84 -26.19
C GLU A 347 -8.42 -0.15 -24.83
N LYS A 348 -7.36 0.62 -24.56
CA LYS A 348 -7.20 1.47 -23.37
C LYS A 348 -7.26 0.66 -22.08
N ILE A 349 -6.54 -0.45 -22.05
CA ILE A 349 -6.38 -1.27 -20.85
C ILE A 349 -5.09 -0.87 -20.12
N ALA A 350 -5.17 -0.70 -18.81
CA ALA A 350 -4.01 -0.36 -18.00
C ALA A 350 -3.94 -1.19 -16.73
N PHE A 351 -2.79 -1.80 -16.48
CA PHE A 351 -2.46 -2.42 -15.19
C PHE A 351 -1.32 -1.63 -14.55
N ARG A 352 -1.49 -1.26 -13.29
CA ARG A 352 -0.52 -0.47 -12.53
C ARG A 352 -0.31 -1.11 -11.17
N ALA A 353 0.88 -1.65 -10.96
CA ALA A 353 1.31 -2.12 -9.66
C ALA A 353 1.22 -1.00 -8.61
N PRO A 354 0.75 -1.31 -7.39
CA PRO A 354 0.69 -0.35 -6.32
C PRO A 354 2.10 -0.13 -5.76
N MET A 355 2.47 1.14 -5.63
CA MET A 355 3.69 1.53 -4.93
C MET A 355 3.49 1.31 -3.43
N LEU A 356 4.45 0.64 -2.80
CA LEU A 356 4.48 0.53 -1.36
C LEU A 356 4.99 1.84 -0.76
N PRO A 357 4.53 2.20 0.44
CA PRO A 357 5.09 3.34 1.14
C PRO A 357 6.60 3.18 1.37
N PRO A 358 7.36 4.30 1.43
CA PRO A 358 8.80 4.24 1.58
C PRO A 358 9.21 3.62 2.92
N LEU A 359 10.31 2.87 2.89
CA LEU A 359 10.98 2.43 4.10
C LEU A 359 11.86 3.56 4.63
N ALA A 360 11.83 3.79 5.94
CA ALA A 360 12.72 4.70 6.62
C ALA A 360 14.17 4.22 6.44
N GLU A 361 15.06 5.17 6.14
CA GLU A 361 16.50 4.92 5.91
C GLU A 361 16.81 4.12 4.61
N ASP A 362 15.81 3.84 3.77
CA ASP A 362 15.99 3.28 2.42
C ASP A 362 15.58 4.28 1.34
N SER A 363 16.33 4.30 0.23
CA SER A 363 16.06 5.16 -0.93
C SER A 363 15.35 4.42 -2.08
N ASN A 364 15.24 3.09 -1.99
CA ASN A 364 14.53 2.29 -2.97
C ASN A 364 13.02 2.53 -2.91
N ARG A 365 12.37 2.50 -4.07
CA ARG A 365 10.91 2.51 -4.17
C ARG A 365 10.42 1.09 -4.39
N TYR A 366 9.66 0.57 -3.44
CA TYR A 366 9.12 -0.78 -3.54
C TYR A 366 7.74 -0.77 -4.18
N GLN A 367 7.41 -1.81 -4.95
CA GLN A 367 6.07 -2.01 -5.50
C GLN A 367 5.69 -3.49 -5.47
N LEU A 368 4.39 -3.77 -5.35
CA LEU A 368 3.86 -5.13 -5.50
C LEU A 368 3.86 -5.55 -6.99
N PRO A 369 3.55 -6.82 -7.31
CA PRO A 369 3.26 -7.22 -8.67
C PRO A 369 1.98 -6.54 -9.18
N ALA A 370 1.85 -6.43 -10.50
CA ALA A 370 0.62 -5.96 -11.14
C ALA A 370 -0.35 -7.12 -11.39
N ILE A 371 0.18 -8.28 -11.84
CA ILE A 371 -0.62 -9.45 -12.21
C ILE A 371 0.11 -10.71 -11.74
N ALA A 372 -0.61 -11.62 -11.09
CA ALA A 372 -0.23 -13.01 -10.93
C ALA A 372 -1.39 -13.90 -11.39
N SER A 373 -1.17 -14.61 -12.49
CA SER A 373 -2.08 -15.63 -12.98
C SER A 373 -1.61 -17.00 -12.50
N GLN A 374 -2.54 -17.82 -12.02
CA GLN A 374 -2.25 -19.21 -11.62
C GLN A 374 -1.86 -20.09 -12.83
N ASP A 375 -2.37 -19.74 -14.01
CA ASP A 375 -2.25 -20.51 -15.25
C ASP A 375 -1.78 -19.55 -16.35
N ASP A 376 -2.61 -19.23 -17.33
CA ASP A 376 -2.18 -18.45 -18.49
C ASP A 376 -2.51 -16.96 -18.40
N ILE A 377 -1.81 -16.18 -19.22
CA ILE A 377 -2.16 -14.80 -19.56
C ILE A 377 -2.23 -14.69 -21.08
N TYR A 378 -3.44 -14.47 -21.58
CA TYR A 378 -3.73 -14.31 -22.99
C TYR A 378 -4.00 -12.84 -23.32
N VAL A 379 -3.27 -12.30 -24.28
CA VAL A 379 -3.53 -10.98 -24.84
C VAL A 379 -4.00 -11.13 -26.28
N TYR A 380 -5.27 -10.84 -26.52
CA TYR A 380 -5.92 -11.06 -27.83
C TYR A 380 -5.59 -9.96 -28.84
N ASP A 381 -5.97 -10.20 -30.08
CA ASP A 381 -5.91 -9.24 -31.18
C ASP A 381 -6.76 -7.99 -30.91
N GLN A 382 -6.42 -6.87 -31.58
CA GLN A 382 -7.02 -5.55 -31.35
C GLN A 382 -6.87 -5.04 -29.90
N THR A 383 -5.85 -5.49 -29.18
CA THR A 383 -5.58 -5.03 -27.81
C THR A 383 -4.63 -3.84 -27.81
N ASP A 384 -5.01 -2.79 -27.07
CA ASP A 384 -4.11 -1.71 -26.67
C ASP A 384 -4.03 -1.73 -25.13
N ALA A 385 -2.91 -2.24 -24.62
CA ALA A 385 -2.70 -2.48 -23.20
C ALA A 385 -1.33 -1.97 -22.72
N SER A 386 -1.35 -1.30 -21.58
CA SER A 386 -0.13 -0.92 -20.84
C SER A 386 -0.07 -1.62 -19.49
N ILE A 387 1.03 -2.29 -19.20
CA ILE A 387 1.27 -2.98 -17.94
C ILE A 387 2.48 -2.33 -17.28
N ARG A 388 2.34 -1.87 -16.05
CA ARG A 388 3.44 -1.32 -15.23
C ARG A 388 3.55 -2.11 -13.94
N GLY A 389 4.64 -2.85 -13.78
CA GLY A 389 4.87 -3.74 -12.64
C GLY A 389 5.37 -5.12 -13.05
N ALA A 390 5.49 -6.01 -12.06
CA ALA A 390 5.82 -7.41 -12.33
C ALA A 390 4.57 -8.19 -12.75
N VAL A 391 4.74 -9.08 -13.72
CA VAL A 391 3.74 -10.02 -14.21
C VAL A 391 4.25 -11.44 -14.02
N TYR A 392 3.39 -12.28 -13.46
CA TYR A 392 3.60 -13.70 -13.33
C TYR A 392 2.50 -14.45 -14.07
N ALA A 393 2.85 -15.26 -15.05
CA ALA A 393 1.97 -16.23 -15.70
C ALA A 393 2.42 -17.64 -15.28
N GLY A 394 1.59 -18.35 -14.51
CA GLY A 394 1.92 -19.67 -13.96
C GLY A 394 2.22 -20.73 -15.03
N ASP A 395 1.71 -20.56 -16.24
CA ASP A 395 2.08 -21.36 -17.40
C ASP A 395 2.45 -20.44 -18.57
N ASP A 396 1.50 -20.04 -19.41
CA ASP A 396 1.79 -19.41 -20.69
C ASP A 396 1.54 -17.88 -20.65
N TYR A 397 2.48 -17.10 -21.17
CA TYR A 397 2.24 -15.69 -21.52
C TYR A 397 2.18 -15.57 -23.04
N GLU A 398 0.98 -15.40 -23.58
CA GLU A 398 0.73 -15.42 -25.02
C GLU A 398 0.12 -14.09 -25.52
N VAL A 399 0.67 -13.57 -26.62
CA VAL A 399 0.16 -12.38 -27.31
C VAL A 399 -0.21 -12.73 -28.75
N PHE A 400 -1.52 -12.74 -29.05
CA PHE A 400 -2.07 -13.05 -30.37
C PHE A 400 -1.98 -11.85 -31.34
N HIS A 401 -1.48 -12.10 -32.55
CA HIS A 401 -1.36 -11.09 -33.63
C HIS A 401 -2.14 -11.47 -34.91
N ASN A 402 -3.37 -12.00 -34.76
CA ASN A 402 -4.07 -12.67 -35.87
C ASN A 402 -4.68 -11.75 -36.96
N HIS A 403 -5.16 -10.54 -36.64
CA HIS A 403 -5.98 -9.77 -37.60
C HIS A 403 -5.74 -8.26 -37.63
N HIS A 404 -5.27 -7.67 -36.54
CA HIS A 404 -5.09 -6.23 -36.37
C HIS A 404 -3.91 -5.93 -35.45
N ASP A 405 -3.39 -4.71 -35.51
CA ASP A 405 -2.27 -4.26 -34.68
C ASP A 405 -2.66 -4.37 -33.21
N VAL A 406 -1.95 -5.24 -32.49
CA VAL A 406 -1.93 -5.29 -31.03
C VAL A 406 -0.81 -4.37 -30.56
N GLN A 407 -1.07 -3.57 -29.54
CA GLN A 407 -0.08 -2.69 -28.92
C GLN A 407 -0.01 -3.02 -27.44
N VAL A 408 1.04 -3.73 -27.05
CA VAL A 408 1.23 -4.16 -25.66
C VAL A 408 2.56 -3.64 -25.17
N HIS A 409 2.50 -2.91 -24.07
CA HIS A 409 3.68 -2.31 -23.46
C HIS A 409 3.77 -2.73 -21.99
N LEU A 410 4.63 -3.71 -21.71
CA LEU A 410 4.99 -4.10 -20.37
C LEU A 410 6.24 -3.33 -19.93
N ARG A 411 6.13 -2.62 -18.82
CA ARG A 411 7.26 -2.01 -18.12
C ARG A 411 7.38 -2.63 -16.73
N GLY A 412 8.47 -3.36 -16.49
CA GLY A 412 8.70 -4.08 -15.25
C GLY A 412 9.34 -5.44 -15.52
N LYS A 413 8.71 -6.50 -15.01
CA LYS A 413 9.20 -7.88 -15.11
C LYS A 413 8.14 -8.80 -15.66
N LEU A 414 8.55 -9.80 -16.44
CA LEU A 414 7.71 -10.89 -16.87
C LEU A 414 8.33 -12.22 -16.44
N VAL A 415 7.56 -13.02 -15.74
CA VAL A 415 7.93 -14.35 -15.27
C VAL A 415 6.89 -15.32 -15.83
N CYS A 416 7.31 -16.32 -16.59
CA CYS A 416 6.40 -17.29 -17.24
C CYS A 416 7.04 -18.69 -17.40
N ALA A 417 6.22 -19.73 -17.56
CA ALA A 417 6.72 -21.04 -17.97
C ALA A 417 6.98 -21.09 -19.47
N GLU A 418 6.08 -20.53 -20.26
CA GLU A 418 6.11 -20.43 -21.73
C GLU A 418 5.91 -18.98 -22.16
N LEU A 419 6.58 -18.57 -23.24
CA LEU A 419 6.48 -17.23 -23.78
C LEU A 419 6.21 -17.31 -25.27
N GLU A 420 5.06 -16.78 -25.69
CA GLU A 420 4.61 -16.86 -27.08
C GLU A 420 4.17 -15.48 -27.58
N PHE A 421 4.97 -14.91 -28.48
CA PHE A 421 4.55 -13.78 -29.30
C PHE A 421 4.19 -14.32 -30.67
N GLN A 422 2.89 -14.42 -30.92
CA GLN A 422 2.36 -15.06 -32.12
C GLN A 422 2.67 -14.25 -33.39
N PRO A 423 2.73 -14.92 -34.56
CA PRO A 423 3.05 -14.28 -35.82
C PRO A 423 2.07 -13.15 -36.22
N HIS A 424 2.60 -12.01 -36.67
CA HIS A 424 1.79 -10.91 -37.22
C HIS A 424 1.26 -11.18 -38.64
N ARG A 425 0.01 -11.63 -38.74
CA ARG A 425 -0.59 -12.15 -39.99
C ARG A 425 -0.51 -11.23 -41.20
N ALA A 426 -0.32 -9.92 -41.04
CA ALA A 426 -0.07 -9.04 -42.19
C ALA A 426 1.19 -9.43 -42.99
N TRP A 427 2.16 -10.08 -42.34
CA TRP A 427 3.43 -10.53 -42.92
C TRP A 427 3.31 -11.88 -43.64
N ASP A 428 2.26 -12.66 -43.36
CA ASP A 428 1.97 -13.96 -44.00
C ASP A 428 1.66 -13.82 -45.50
N ARG A 429 1.18 -12.64 -45.92
CA ARG A 429 0.81 -12.38 -47.33
C ARG A 429 2.02 -12.08 -48.22
N LEU A 430 3.20 -11.89 -47.64
CA LEU A 430 4.39 -11.51 -48.38
C LEU A 430 5.18 -12.76 -48.79
N ASN A 431 5.50 -12.87 -50.09
CA ASN A 431 6.54 -13.80 -50.53
C ASN A 431 7.90 -13.20 -50.18
N TRP A 432 8.48 -13.63 -49.06
CA TRP A 432 9.72 -13.09 -48.52
C TRP A 432 10.92 -13.28 -49.44
N ARG A 433 10.93 -14.34 -50.25
CA ARG A 433 11.97 -14.56 -51.25
C ARG A 433 11.91 -13.50 -52.35
N ASP A 434 10.75 -13.33 -52.97
CA ASP A 434 10.57 -12.30 -54.01
C ASP A 434 10.81 -10.90 -53.44
N ALA A 435 10.41 -10.66 -52.18
CA ALA A 435 10.66 -9.41 -51.49
C ALA A 435 12.15 -9.12 -51.35
N LEU A 436 12.95 -10.12 -50.97
CA LEU A 436 14.41 -10.00 -50.88
C LEU A 436 15.03 -9.76 -52.27
N GLU A 437 14.68 -10.56 -53.29
CA GLU A 437 15.21 -10.39 -54.66
C GLU A 437 14.92 -8.96 -55.18
N ASN A 438 13.71 -8.44 -54.97
CA ASN A 438 13.36 -7.07 -55.34
C ASN A 438 14.09 -6.00 -54.51
N PHE A 439 14.43 -6.30 -53.25
CA PHE A 439 15.22 -5.41 -52.39
C PHE A 439 16.69 -5.36 -52.85
N GLU A 440 17.25 -6.47 -53.29
CA GLU A 440 18.62 -6.54 -53.83
C GLU A 440 18.73 -5.84 -55.19
N ASP A 441 17.69 -5.96 -56.02
CA ASP A 441 17.61 -5.31 -57.34
C ASP A 441 17.42 -3.78 -57.24
N GLN A 442 16.78 -3.30 -56.18
CA GLN A 442 16.69 -1.86 -55.95
C GLN A 442 17.93 -1.35 -55.22
N HIS A 443 18.33 -0.12 -55.51
CA HIS A 443 19.51 0.50 -54.89
C HIS A 443 19.19 1.81 -54.17
N ALA A 444 17.91 2.09 -53.94
CA ALA A 444 17.44 3.38 -53.41
C ALA A 444 17.29 3.38 -51.88
N ILE A 445 16.94 2.23 -51.29
CA ILE A 445 16.74 2.06 -49.84
C ILE A 445 17.79 1.09 -49.34
N ARG A 446 18.51 1.50 -48.31
CA ARG A 446 19.70 0.78 -47.84
C ARG A 446 19.37 -0.46 -47.02
N TYR A 447 18.29 -0.42 -46.23
CA TYR A 447 17.97 -1.47 -45.26
C TYR A 447 16.66 -2.16 -45.63
N PHE A 448 16.66 -3.48 -45.61
CA PHE A 448 15.54 -4.33 -45.98
C PHE A 448 14.29 -4.05 -45.13
N PRO A 449 14.35 -3.92 -43.78
CA PRO A 449 13.18 -3.56 -42.98
C PRO A 449 12.52 -2.23 -43.39
N GLN A 450 13.31 -1.21 -43.73
CA GLN A 450 12.77 0.08 -44.21
C GLN A 450 12.18 -0.02 -45.61
N TRP A 451 12.75 -0.87 -46.46
CA TRP A 451 12.21 -1.14 -47.79
C TRP A 451 10.86 -1.84 -47.70
N ILE A 452 10.76 -2.86 -46.83
CA ILE A 452 9.52 -3.58 -46.52
C ILE A 452 8.46 -2.62 -45.98
N GLU A 453 8.80 -1.73 -45.04
CA GLU A 453 7.89 -0.71 -44.54
C GLU A 453 7.36 0.18 -45.68
N LYS A 454 8.26 0.73 -46.50
CA LYS A 454 7.87 1.65 -47.58
C LYS A 454 7.05 0.96 -48.68
N ARG A 455 7.35 -0.31 -48.99
CA ARG A 455 6.74 -1.03 -50.11
C ARG A 455 5.45 -1.73 -49.73
N ASN A 456 5.38 -2.27 -48.51
CA ASN A 456 4.31 -3.14 -48.05
C ASN A 456 3.52 -2.56 -46.85
N GLY A 457 3.98 -1.45 -46.26
CA GLY A 457 3.37 -0.86 -45.07
C GLY A 457 3.64 -1.66 -43.79
N LEU A 458 4.63 -2.55 -43.81
CA LEU A 458 4.97 -3.42 -42.69
C LEU A 458 6.14 -2.81 -41.91
N ALA A 459 5.84 -1.97 -40.91
CA ALA A 459 6.84 -1.29 -40.12
C ALA A 459 7.62 -2.26 -39.21
N PRO A 460 8.92 -2.00 -38.96
CA PRO A 460 9.72 -2.77 -38.01
C PRO A 460 9.48 -2.37 -36.54
N ASP A 461 8.64 -1.35 -36.28
CA ASP A 461 8.31 -0.87 -34.94
C ASP A 461 7.72 -1.99 -34.07
N PRO A 462 8.31 -2.28 -32.90
CA PRO A 462 7.79 -3.30 -32.00
C PRO A 462 6.37 -2.97 -31.52
N LEU A 463 5.45 -3.88 -31.83
CA LEU A 463 4.06 -3.84 -31.40
C LEU A 463 3.90 -4.36 -29.97
N VAL A 464 4.72 -5.35 -29.60
CA VAL A 464 4.86 -5.83 -28.23
C VAL A 464 6.20 -5.41 -27.68
N THR A 465 6.20 -4.72 -26.55
CA THR A 465 7.43 -4.37 -25.83
C THR A 465 7.41 -4.82 -24.38
N VAL A 466 8.53 -5.38 -23.94
CA VAL A 466 8.79 -5.66 -22.52
C VAL A 466 10.08 -4.92 -22.15
N LYS A 467 9.99 -3.97 -21.21
CA LYS A 467 11.11 -3.13 -20.81
C LYS A 467 11.30 -3.16 -19.30
N PRO A 468 12.53 -3.02 -18.78
CA PRO A 468 12.75 -2.94 -17.35
C PRO A 468 12.09 -1.68 -16.78
N ASP A 469 11.83 -1.69 -15.48
CA ASP A 469 11.32 -0.53 -14.78
C ASP A 469 12.33 0.63 -14.71
N SER A 470 11.86 1.81 -14.33
CA SER A 470 12.77 2.95 -14.08
C SER A 470 13.78 2.63 -12.97
N VAL A 471 14.98 3.21 -13.05
CA VAL A 471 16.01 3.10 -12.00
C VAL A 471 15.42 3.40 -10.61
N GLY A 472 15.77 2.56 -9.63
CA GLY A 472 15.37 2.70 -8.23
C GLY A 472 14.01 2.11 -7.85
N VAL A 473 13.32 1.42 -8.78
CA VAL A 473 12.12 0.63 -8.47
C VAL A 473 12.52 -0.82 -8.20
N VAL A 474 12.08 -1.36 -7.06
CA VAL A 474 12.30 -2.74 -6.63
C VAL A 474 10.96 -3.44 -6.50
N HIS A 475 10.78 -4.54 -7.23
CA HIS A 475 9.58 -5.35 -7.11
C HIS A 475 9.69 -6.22 -5.85
N HIS A 476 8.65 -6.18 -5.02
CA HIS A 476 8.51 -7.01 -3.84
C HIS A 476 7.44 -8.07 -4.12
N TRP A 477 7.81 -9.34 -4.03
CA TRP A 477 6.86 -10.44 -4.07
C TRP A 477 6.46 -10.80 -2.64
N PRO A 478 5.23 -10.47 -2.20
CA PRO A 478 4.82 -10.67 -0.83
C PRO A 478 4.58 -12.15 -0.51
N ASP A 479 4.94 -12.53 0.72
CA ASP A 479 4.47 -13.74 1.36
C ASP A 479 3.24 -13.39 2.20
N TRP A 480 2.07 -13.82 1.73
CA TRP A 480 0.78 -13.48 2.33
C TRP A 480 0.48 -14.22 3.63
N SER A 481 1.31 -15.19 4.03
CA SER A 481 1.20 -15.86 5.33
C SER A 481 1.68 -14.99 6.50
N GLN A 482 2.37 -13.88 6.20
CA GLN A 482 2.91 -12.94 7.17
C GLN A 482 2.53 -11.49 6.84
N PRO A 483 2.61 -10.57 7.80
CA PRO A 483 2.36 -9.15 7.54
C PRO A 483 3.40 -8.55 6.59
N LEU A 484 2.99 -7.55 5.79
CA LEU A 484 3.86 -6.91 4.80
C LEU A 484 5.10 -6.21 5.41
N PHE A 485 4.89 -5.43 6.47
CA PHE A 485 5.95 -4.76 7.23
C PHE A 485 6.22 -5.54 8.51
N VAL A 486 7.49 -5.80 8.80
CA VAL A 486 7.92 -6.59 9.96
C VAL A 486 8.88 -5.78 10.83
N PRO A 487 9.03 -6.14 12.13
CA PRO A 487 10.04 -5.54 12.99
C PRO A 487 11.42 -5.56 12.37
N HIS A 488 12.14 -4.44 12.46
CA HIS A 488 13.55 -4.41 12.10
C HIS A 488 14.34 -5.22 13.16
N PRO A 489 15.36 -6.01 12.77
CA PRO A 489 16.15 -6.79 13.73
C PRO A 489 16.72 -6.00 14.91
N ASP A 490 16.97 -4.69 14.71
CA ASP A 490 17.56 -3.80 15.71
C ASP A 490 16.54 -3.13 16.66
N ASP A 491 15.23 -3.20 16.38
CA ASP A 491 14.22 -2.42 17.10
C ASP A 491 13.54 -3.17 18.26
N GLY A 492 13.76 -4.49 18.38
CA GLY A 492 13.09 -5.34 19.39
C GLY A 492 11.57 -5.51 19.19
N GLY A 493 10.98 -4.82 18.21
CA GLY A 493 9.56 -4.85 17.87
C GLY A 493 9.22 -3.80 16.80
N LEU A 494 7.94 -3.44 16.68
CA LEU A 494 7.51 -2.35 15.78
C LEU A 494 7.87 -0.98 16.36
N ARG A 495 8.20 -0.02 15.49
CA ARG A 495 8.53 1.35 15.87
C ARG A 495 7.41 2.31 15.48
N TRP A 496 7.10 3.24 16.38
CA TRP A 496 5.98 4.16 16.25
C TRP A 496 6.41 5.60 16.45
N GLU A 497 5.84 6.52 15.68
CA GLU A 497 6.00 7.97 15.82
C GLU A 497 4.68 8.61 16.25
N VAL A 498 4.72 9.53 17.22
CA VAL A 498 3.52 10.24 17.66
C VAL A 498 3.20 11.35 16.67
N VAL A 499 2.03 11.27 16.03
CA VAL A 499 1.55 12.25 15.05
C VAL A 499 0.61 13.26 15.70
N GLU A 500 -0.20 12.83 16.66
CA GLU A 500 -1.17 13.69 17.34
C GLU A 500 -1.31 13.32 18.81
N TRP A 501 -1.43 14.34 19.67
CA TRP A 501 -1.74 14.18 21.09
C TRP A 501 -2.84 15.18 21.49
N LYS A 502 -4.01 14.66 21.89
CA LYS A 502 -5.14 15.45 22.39
C LYS A 502 -5.46 15.09 23.83
N ASP A 503 -5.58 16.14 24.64
CA ASP A 503 -5.91 16.07 26.06
C ASP A 503 -7.33 16.57 26.33
N GLY A 504 -8.10 15.85 27.16
CA GLY A 504 -9.41 16.28 27.65
C GLY A 504 -10.56 16.14 26.65
N ILE A 505 -10.63 15.01 25.93
CA ILE A 505 -11.68 14.70 24.94
C ILE A 505 -12.98 14.15 25.53
#